data_AF-A0A0K0GLC1-F1
#
_entry.id   AF-A0A0K0GLC1-F1
#
_cell.length_a   1.000
_cell.length_b   1.000
_cell.length_c   1.000
_cell.angle_alpha   90.00
_cell.angle_beta   90.00
_cell.angle_gamma   90.00
#
_symmetry.space_group_name_H-M   'P 1'
#
loop_
_entity.id
_entity.type
_entity.pdbx_description
1 polymer ?
#
loop_
_entity_poly.entity_id
_entity_poly.type
_entity_poly.pdbx_seq_one_letter_code
_entity_poly.pdbx_strand_id
1 'polypeptide(L)' 'MASLLYLKHAYKLSDEELVERWAQNVVWQHFSGMAFYQPRLPCDATQVGRFRVAIGEAGVEELLT' A
#
# COMPACT_ATOMS: atom_id res chain seq x y z
N MET A 1 -2.38 1.50 5.51
CA MET A 1 -3.12 0.97 4.34
C MET A 1 -3.30 2.02 3.25
N ALA A 2 -3.65 3.26 3.59
CA ALA A 2 -3.77 4.35 2.60
C ALA A 2 -2.54 4.51 1.68
N SER A 3 -1.34 4.57 2.25
CA SER A 3 -0.09 4.67 1.48
C SER A 3 0.14 3.51 0.50
N LEU A 4 -0.32 2.29 0.83
CA LEU A 4 -0.21 1.15 -0.07
C LEU A 4 -1.13 1.31 -1.28
N LEU A 5 -2.36 1.81 -1.11
CA LEU A 5 -3.26 2.09 -2.23
C LEU A 5 -2.68 3.16 -3.17
N TYR A 6 -2.07 4.22 -2.61
CA TYR A 6 -1.34 5.22 -3.39
C TYR A 6 -0.21 4.60 -4.21
N LEU A 7 0.67 3.82 -3.57
CA LEU A 7 1.80 3.18 -4.23
C LEU A 7 1.32 2.18 -5.31
N LYS A 8 0.26 1.42 -5.03
CA LYS A 8 -0.36 0.52 -6.01
C LYS A 8 -0.84 1.27 -7.25
N HIS A 9 -1.54 2.38 -7.04
CA HIS A 9 -2.07 3.20 -8.12
C HIS A 9 -0.95 3.86 -8.94
N ALA A 10 0.02 4.49 -8.27
CA ALA A 10 1.12 5.20 -8.90
C ALA A 10 2.01 4.29 -9.76
N TYR A 11 2.27 3.06 -9.29
CA TYR A 11 3.16 2.11 -9.97
C TYR A 11 2.43 0.99 -10.73
N LYS A 12 1.08 0.98 -10.72
CA LYS A 12 0.23 -0.01 -11.39
C LYS A 12 0.60 -1.46 -11.05
N LEU A 13 0.82 -1.72 -9.77
CA LEU A 13 1.22 -3.05 -9.27
C LEU A 13 0.02 -3.93 -8.94
N SER A 14 0.23 -5.25 -8.96
CA SER A 14 -0.64 -6.19 -8.24
C SER A 14 -0.53 -6.01 -6.72
N ASP A 15 -1.43 -6.64 -5.96
CA ASP A 15 -1.38 -6.57 -4.49
C ASP A 15 -0.15 -7.32 -3.94
N GLU A 16 0.21 -8.43 -4.57
CA GLU A 16 1.37 -9.26 -4.23
C GLU A 16 2.69 -8.51 -4.49
N GLU A 17 2.86 -7.97 -5.70
CA GLU A 17 4.07 -7.20 -6.04
C GLU A 17 4.25 -5.96 -5.17
N LEU A 18 3.14 -5.32 -4.80
CA LEU A 18 3.14 -4.15 -3.93
C LEU A 18 3.71 -4.47 -2.54
N VAL A 19 3.21 -5.53 -1.89
CA VAL A 19 3.65 -5.87 -0.53
C VAL A 19 5.09 -6.34 -0.50
N GLU A 20 5.54 -7.07 -1.53
CA GLU A 20 6.93 -7.52 -1.67
C GLU A 20 7.88 -6.36 -1.90
N ARG A 21 7.54 -5.46 -2.84
CA ARG A 21 8.38 -4.29 -3.15
C ARG A 21 8.42 -3.30 -1.99
N TRP A 22 7.31 -3.16 -1.25
CA TRP A 22 7.30 -2.36 -0.02
C TRP A 22 8.28 -2.90 1.02
N ALA A 23 8.34 -4.22 1.22
CA ALA A 23 9.25 -4.84 2.19
C ALA A 23 10.74 -4.64 1.84
N GLN A 24 11.06 -4.41 0.57
CA GLN A 24 12.42 -4.24 0.08
C GLN A 24 12.82 -2.77 -0.15
N ASN A 25 11.86 -1.84 -0.10
CA ASN A 25 12.10 -0.44 -0.45
C ASN A 25 11.94 0.50 0.75
N VAL A 26 13.07 0.95 1.31
CA VAL A 26 13.09 1.85 2.47
C VAL A 26 12.37 3.19 2.23
N VAL A 27 12.38 3.70 0.99
CA VAL A 27 11.68 4.95 0.64
C VAL A 27 10.17 4.74 0.73
N TRP A 28 9.68 3.58 0.28
CA TRP A 28 8.26 3.23 0.38
C TRP A 28 7.83 2.98 1.83
N GLN A 29 8.71 2.40 2.64
CA GLN A 29 8.45 2.23 4.07
C GLN A 29 8.38 3.57 4.79
N HIS A 30 9.32 4.47 4.52
CA HIS A 30 9.31 5.83 5.06
C HIS A 30 8.05 6.58 4.63
N PHE A 31 7.67 6.52 3.34
CA PHE A 31 6.44 7.13 2.84
C PHE A 31 5.19 6.58 3.55
N SER A 32 5.18 5.29 3.86
CA SER A 32 4.13 4.65 4.66
C SER A 32 4.17 4.97 6.16
N GLY A 33 5.06 5.86 6.62
CA GLY A 33 5.17 6.31 8.00
C GLY A 33 6.05 5.44 8.91
N MET A 34 6.86 4.54 8.35
CA MET A 34 7.77 3.72 9.15
C MET A 34 9.00 4.53 9.58
N ALA A 35 9.29 4.52 10.89
CA ALA A 35 10.50 5.13 11.45
C ALA A 35 11.75 4.26 11.28
N PHE A 36 11.57 2.94 11.17
CA PHE A 36 12.66 1.97 11.03
C PHE A 36 12.35 0.99 9.91
N TYR A 37 13.41 0.50 9.27
CA TYR A 37 13.31 -0.50 8.23
C TYR A 37 12.67 -1.81 8.75
N GLN A 38 11.74 -2.35 7.96
CA GLN A 38 11.01 -3.59 8.22
C GLN A 38 11.23 -4.55 7.05
N PRO A 39 12.02 -5.62 7.21
CA PRO A 39 12.30 -6.59 6.15
C PRO A 39 11.17 -7.63 5.95
N ARG A 40 9.94 -7.27 6.35
CA ARG A 40 8.77 -8.16 6.31
C ARG A 40 7.64 -7.48 5.55
N LEU A 41 6.72 -8.28 5.03
CA LEU A 41 5.52 -7.76 4.39
C LEU A 41 4.72 -6.86 5.36
N PRO A 42 4.14 -5.75 4.87
CA PRO A 42 3.34 -4.85 5.69
C PRO A 42 2.02 -5.49 6.14
N CYS A 43 1.45 -6.35 5.29
CA CYS A 43 0.23 -7.11 5.51
C CYS A 43 0.15 -8.26 4.50
N ASP A 44 -0.86 -9.12 4.64
CA ASP A 44 -1.26 -10.06 3.58
C ASP A 44 -1.80 -9.28 2.37
N ALA A 45 -1.44 -9.71 1.15
CA ALA A 45 -1.78 -9.01 -0.09
C ALA A 45 -3.30 -8.82 -0.26
N THR A 46 -4.10 -9.80 0.15
CA THR A 46 -5.57 -9.74 0.02
C THR A 46 -6.19 -8.61 0.84
N GLN A 47 -5.50 -8.12 1.88
CA GLN A 47 -5.98 -7.02 2.72
C GLN A 47 -6.03 -5.69 1.97
N VAL A 48 -5.18 -5.49 0.96
CA VAL A 48 -5.16 -4.26 0.16
C VAL A 48 -6.46 -4.14 -0.65
N GLY A 49 -6.86 -5.22 -1.32
CA GLY A 49 -8.15 -5.28 -2.03
C GLY A 49 -9.34 -5.14 -1.08
N ARG A 50 -9.32 -5.80 0.09
CA ARG A 50 -10.38 -5.67 1.10
C ARG A 50 -10.50 -4.26 1.65
N PHE A 51 -9.37 -3.59 1.89
CA PHE A 51 -9.35 -2.21 2.37
C PHE A 51 -9.95 -1.26 1.34
N ARG A 52 -9.63 -1.42 0.05
CA ARG A 52 -10.25 -0.66 -1.04
C ARG A 52 -11.77 -0.79 -1.03
N VAL A 53 -12.29 -2.01 -0.89
CA VAL A 53 -13.74 -2.26 -0.82
C VAL A 53 -14.34 -1.63 0.44
N ALA A 54 -13.64 -1.70 1.58
CA ALA A 54 -14.13 -1.18 2.85
C ALA A 54 -14.29 0.35 2.86
N ILE A 55 -13.40 1.09 2.20
CA ILE A 55 -13.49 2.56 2.12
C ILE A 55 -14.42 3.04 0.99
N GLY A 56 -14.79 2.15 0.07
CA GLY A 56 -15.67 2.45 -1.07
C GLY A 56 -15.07 3.41 -2.10
N GLU A 57 -15.76 3.61 -3.22
CA GLU A 57 -15.28 4.46 -4.32
C GLU A 57 -15.02 5.91 -3.87
N ALA A 58 -15.92 6.49 -3.06
CA ALA A 58 -15.74 7.84 -2.53
C ALA A 58 -14.48 7.97 -1.66
N GLY A 59 -14.18 6.97 -0.82
CA GLY A 59 -12.96 6.99 -0.02
C GLY A 59 -11.69 6.73 -0.83
N VAL A 60 -11.79 5.96 -1.92
CA VAL A 60 -10.69 5.78 -2.88
C VAL A 60 -10.42 7.05 -3.68
N GLU A 61 -11.46 7.81 -4.02
CA GLU A 61 -11.36 9.09 -4.75
C GLU A 61 -10.86 10.24 -3.87
N GLU A 62 -11.14 10.24 -2.56
CA GLU A 62 -10.57 11.24 -1.64
C GLU A 62 -9.09 11.01 -1.35
N LEU A 63 -8.70 9.74 -1.21
CA LEU A 63 -7.33 9.27 -1.46
C LEU A 63 -7.06 9.48 -2.97
N LEU A 64 -5.90 9.37 -3.60
CA LEU A 64 -5.76 9.50 -5.08
C LEU A 64 -6.11 10.85 -5.78
N THR A 65 -7.03 11.71 -5.30
CA THR A 65 -7.26 13.08 -5.81
C THR A 65 -6.26 14.08 -5.23
#